data_AF-A0A1X6MX89-F1
#
_entry.id   AF-A0A1X6MX89-F1
#
_cell.length_a   1.000
_cell.length_b   1.000
_cell.length_c   1.000
_cell.angle_alpha   90.00
_cell.angle_beta   90.00
_cell.angle_gamma   90.00
#
_symmetry.space_group_name_H-M   'P 1'
#
loop_
_entity.id
_entity.type
_entity.pdbx_description
1 polymer ?
#
loop_
_entity_poly.entity_id
_entity_poly.type
_entity_poly.pdbx_seq_one_letter_code
_entity_poly.pdbx_strand_id
1 'polypeptide(L)'
;MTWTPLPGMYLALRLNPVAMVEHLEDPIALDSARQMQPGTYIAYVDHLLDFPWRDKPAHRCSVKFAGRGLPTRLKDEFMESTMCVPIFPNTSHPLSREPLRPKTPFPFSDCYQYSLVDTTVRVPTQDFEPRTAIWMSPRQTHEHNRFLADDFLRRAILMREKGVPGPDPDTVITWERHDYGGLPSPDLRRSDAERDSLDDFVVPESDHDGDASLDQEANQEDGPDGDSASSMIVSDSDGDAESVDSSERDFTQLAFAERAVDDLDIIPLVE
;
A
#
# COMPACT_ATOMS: atom_id res chain seq x y z
N MET A 1 -1.50 13.74 9.21
CA MET A 1 -0.68 12.78 9.98
C MET A 1 -1.28 11.39 9.93
N THR A 2 -0.46 10.38 9.66
CA THR A 2 -0.78 8.94 9.80
C THR A 2 0.33 8.28 10.63
N TRP A 3 0.06 7.13 11.25
CA TRP A 3 1.05 6.44 12.12
C TRP A 3 1.84 5.32 11.42
N THR A 4 1.43 5.02 10.19
CA THR A 4 2.05 4.04 9.31
C THR A 4 2.17 4.67 7.93
N PRO A 5 3.12 4.24 7.09
CA PRO A 5 3.09 4.56 5.68
C PRO A 5 1.82 4.01 5.04
N LEU A 6 1.42 4.59 3.92
CA LEU A 6 0.23 4.21 3.17
C LEU A 6 0.62 3.58 1.82
N PRO A 7 -0.18 2.64 1.30
CA PRO A 7 -0.02 2.12 -0.05
C PRO A 7 0.05 3.25 -1.07
N GLY A 8 0.99 3.17 -2.01
CA GLY A 8 1.22 4.25 -2.98
C GLY A 8 2.40 5.17 -2.66
N MET A 9 2.93 5.14 -1.43
CA MET A 9 4.06 5.98 -1.01
C MET A 9 5.40 5.36 -1.38
N TYR A 10 6.39 6.20 -1.68
CA TYR A 10 7.80 5.82 -1.65
C TYR A 10 8.44 6.21 -0.33
N LEU A 11 9.24 5.31 0.21
CA LEU A 11 10.00 5.45 1.46
C LEU A 11 11.49 5.34 1.17
N ALA A 12 12.29 6.08 1.93
CA ALA A 12 13.69 5.74 2.15
C ALA A 12 13.76 4.85 3.39
N LEU A 13 14.27 3.64 3.25
CA LEU A 13 14.35 2.64 4.32
C LEU A 13 15.79 2.36 4.66
N ARG A 14 16.11 2.31 5.96
CA ARG A 14 17.38 1.78 6.45
C ARG A 14 17.12 0.67 7.46
N LEU A 15 17.87 -0.42 7.39
CA LEU A 15 17.75 -1.49 8.39
C LEU A 15 18.19 -0.99 9.76
N ASN A 16 17.45 -1.34 10.82
CA ASN A 16 17.85 -1.11 12.20
C ASN A 16 18.28 -2.44 12.86
N PRO A 17 19.53 -2.90 12.61
CA PRO A 17 19.97 -4.22 13.06
C PRO A 17 20.05 -4.32 14.59
N VAL A 18 20.29 -3.21 15.30
CA VAL A 18 20.37 -3.20 16.76
C VAL A 18 19.00 -3.48 17.36
N ALA A 19 17.97 -2.73 16.95
CA ALA A 19 16.61 -2.94 17.45
C ALA A 19 16.03 -4.31 17.05
N MET A 20 16.51 -4.90 15.94
CA MET A 20 16.14 -6.26 15.57
C MET A 20 16.63 -7.32 16.55
N VAL A 21 17.82 -7.16 17.14
CA VAL A 21 18.44 -8.21 17.99
C VAL A 21 18.46 -7.88 19.47
N GLU A 22 18.12 -6.65 19.86
CA GLU A 22 18.18 -6.18 21.25
C GLU A 22 17.34 -7.06 22.20
N HIS A 23 16.14 -7.46 21.75
CA HIS A 23 15.23 -8.29 22.53
C HIS A 23 15.74 -9.74 22.75
N LEU A 24 16.75 -10.19 22.00
CA LEU A 24 17.34 -11.52 22.15
C LEU A 24 18.32 -11.58 23.33
N GLU A 25 18.71 -10.43 23.89
CA GLU A 25 19.67 -10.32 24.99
C GLU A 25 21.01 -11.06 24.72
N ASP A 26 21.40 -11.21 23.44
CA ASP A 26 22.63 -11.87 23.01
C ASP A 26 23.74 -10.83 22.73
N PRO A 27 24.82 -10.78 23.55
CA PRO A 27 25.93 -9.86 23.34
C PRO A 27 26.63 -10.02 21.99
N ILE A 28 26.72 -11.25 21.45
CA ILE A 28 27.40 -11.51 20.18
C ILE A 28 26.58 -10.94 19.02
N ALA A 29 25.27 -11.16 19.04
CA ALA A 29 24.35 -10.61 18.05
C ALA A 29 24.36 -9.08 18.11
N LEU A 30 24.33 -8.51 19.31
CA LEU A 30 24.31 -7.06 19.52
C LEU A 30 25.61 -6.38 19.05
N ASP A 31 26.77 -6.95 19.37
CA ASP A 31 28.05 -6.42 18.91
C ASP A 31 28.22 -6.54 17.39
N SER A 32 27.69 -7.61 16.80
CA SER A 32 27.64 -7.76 15.34
C SER A 32 26.72 -6.73 14.70
N ALA A 33 25.53 -6.51 15.25
CA ALA A 33 24.56 -5.52 14.78
C ALA A 33 25.11 -4.09 14.83
N ARG A 34 25.85 -3.73 15.90
CA ARG A 34 26.51 -2.43 16.04
C ARG A 34 27.60 -2.17 15.00
N GLN A 35 28.22 -3.24 14.47
CA GLN A 35 29.28 -3.14 13.45
C GLN A 35 28.72 -3.08 12.02
N MET A 36 27.44 -3.41 11.83
CA MET A 36 26.80 -3.32 10.52
C MET A 36 26.72 -1.87 10.04
N GLN A 37 26.85 -1.68 8.73
CA GLN A 37 26.62 -0.40 8.08
C GLN A 37 25.47 -0.55 7.07
N PRO A 38 24.22 -0.50 7.54
CA PRO A 38 23.06 -0.62 6.67
C PRO A 38 23.04 0.46 5.58
N GLY A 39 22.78 0.02 4.34
CA GLY A 39 22.47 0.93 3.25
C GLY A 39 21.08 1.55 3.39
N THR A 40 20.88 2.68 2.71
CA THR A 40 19.55 3.25 2.48
C THR A 40 19.00 2.72 1.17
N TYR A 41 17.76 2.24 1.21
CA TYR A 41 17.04 1.70 0.07
C TYR A 41 15.83 2.58 -0.22
N ILE A 42 15.38 2.61 -1.46
CA ILE A 42 14.11 3.24 -1.82
C ILE A 42 13.10 2.14 -2.05
N ALA A 43 11.93 2.25 -1.44
CA ALA A 43 10.90 1.24 -1.55
C ALA A 43 9.53 1.87 -1.76
N TYR A 44 8.75 1.27 -2.64
CA TYR A 44 7.34 1.56 -2.86
C TYR A 44 6.50 0.69 -1.92
N VAL A 45 5.55 1.31 -1.20
CA VAL A 45 4.63 0.61 -0.31
C VAL A 45 3.49 0.04 -1.14
N ASP A 46 3.45 -1.28 -1.22
CA ASP A 46 2.47 -2.00 -2.03
C ASP A 46 1.17 -2.20 -1.26
N HIS A 47 1.24 -2.83 -0.09
CA HIS A 47 0.10 -3.01 0.79
C HIS A 47 0.52 -3.14 2.26
N LEU A 48 -0.41 -2.81 3.15
CA LEU A 48 -0.26 -3.02 4.59
C LEU A 48 -0.67 -4.44 4.94
N LEU A 49 0.11 -5.09 5.79
CA LEU A 49 -0.18 -6.44 6.29
C LEU A 49 -0.81 -6.39 7.69
N ASP A 50 -0.65 -5.28 8.39
CA ASP A 50 -1.25 -5.06 9.70
C ASP A 50 -2.21 -3.87 9.68
N PHE A 51 -3.26 -3.96 10.49
CA PHE A 51 -4.13 -2.82 10.75
C PHE A 51 -3.36 -1.69 11.46
N PRO A 52 -3.52 -0.42 11.04
CA PRO A 52 -2.83 0.74 11.59
C PRO A 52 -3.34 1.07 12.99
N TRP A 53 -2.71 0.49 14.00
CA TRP A 53 -3.04 0.70 15.41
C TRP A 53 -1.94 1.46 16.16
N ARG A 54 -2.28 2.60 16.76
CA ARG A 54 -1.30 3.47 17.44
C ARG A 54 -0.48 2.79 18.53
N ASP A 55 -1.06 1.85 19.24
CA ASP A 55 -0.39 1.21 20.39
C ASP A 55 0.56 0.08 19.96
N LYS A 56 0.57 -0.29 18.66
CA LYS A 56 1.55 -1.26 18.17
C LYS A 56 2.91 -0.57 18.04
N PRO A 57 4.02 -1.24 18.36
CA PRO A 57 5.35 -0.66 18.23
C PRO A 57 5.79 -0.51 16.77
N ALA A 58 5.31 -1.38 15.88
CA ALA A 58 5.60 -1.35 14.45
C ALA A 58 4.47 -2.00 13.63
N HIS A 59 4.45 -1.71 12.33
CA HIS A 59 3.49 -2.23 11.36
C HIS A 59 4.20 -2.97 10.22
N ARG A 60 3.72 -4.16 9.88
CA ARG A 60 4.19 -4.90 8.71
C ARG A 60 3.63 -4.30 7.43
N CYS A 61 4.52 -4.06 6.49
CA CYS A 61 4.22 -3.56 5.16
C CYS A 61 4.92 -4.45 4.13
N SER A 62 4.23 -4.77 3.03
CA SER A 62 4.89 -5.27 1.83
C SER A 62 5.44 -4.09 1.04
N VAL A 63 6.71 -4.17 0.66
CA VAL A 63 7.39 -3.11 -0.10
C VAL A 63 8.11 -3.68 -1.31
N LYS A 64 8.06 -2.93 -2.42
CA LYS A 64 8.77 -3.24 -3.66
C LYS A 64 9.91 -2.25 -3.86
N PHE A 65 11.13 -2.73 -4.04
CA PHE A 65 12.30 -1.86 -4.13
C PHE A 65 12.39 -1.12 -5.46
N ALA A 66 12.89 0.11 -5.37
CA ALA A 66 13.32 0.90 -6.51
C ALA A 66 14.82 1.20 -6.39
N GLY A 67 15.49 1.32 -7.53
CA GLY A 67 16.93 1.53 -7.54
C GLY A 67 17.43 2.13 -8.84
N ARG A 68 18.70 2.54 -8.79
CA ARG A 68 19.39 3.13 -9.94
C ARG A 68 19.87 2.03 -10.87
N GLY A 69 19.61 2.23 -12.17
CA GLY A 69 19.99 1.29 -13.22
C GLY A 69 19.08 0.06 -13.29
N LEU A 70 19.30 -0.76 -14.32
CA LEU A 70 18.59 -2.02 -14.45
C LEU A 70 19.02 -3.01 -13.36
N PRO A 71 18.14 -3.93 -12.94
CA PRO A 71 18.50 -5.04 -12.06
C PRO A 71 19.69 -5.84 -12.61
N THR A 72 20.84 -5.81 -11.93
CA THR A 72 22.09 -6.47 -12.38
C THR A 72 22.60 -7.56 -11.44
N ARG A 73 22.11 -7.60 -10.19
CA ARG A 73 22.56 -8.54 -9.15
C ARG A 73 21.46 -9.49 -8.72
N LEU A 74 20.83 -10.11 -9.70
CA LEU A 74 19.73 -11.02 -9.44
C LEU A 74 20.32 -12.41 -9.19
N LYS A 75 20.26 -12.88 -7.93
CA LYS A 75 20.55 -14.28 -7.59
C LYS A 75 19.45 -15.22 -8.06
N ASP A 76 18.29 -14.66 -8.41
CA ASP A 76 17.14 -15.38 -8.93
C ASP A 76 17.32 -15.62 -10.44
N GLU A 77 17.45 -16.89 -10.82
CA GLU A 77 17.65 -17.31 -12.21
C GLU A 77 16.45 -16.99 -13.12
N PHE A 78 15.28 -16.70 -12.52
CA PHE A 78 14.03 -16.43 -13.23
C PHE A 78 13.65 -14.95 -13.25
N MET A 79 14.59 -14.08 -12.88
CA MET A 79 14.42 -12.64 -12.93
C MET A 79 15.33 -12.03 -14.00
N GLU A 80 14.73 -11.52 -15.07
CA GLU A 80 15.43 -10.83 -16.15
C GLU A 80 15.63 -9.35 -15.80
N SER A 81 16.71 -8.72 -16.29
CA SER A 81 16.97 -7.29 -16.06
C SER A 81 15.91 -6.36 -16.67
N THR A 82 15.06 -6.88 -17.55
CA THR A 82 13.92 -6.16 -18.15
C THR A 82 12.66 -6.20 -17.30
N MET A 83 12.65 -6.96 -16.20
CA MET A 83 11.51 -7.04 -15.27
C MET A 83 11.51 -5.87 -14.28
N CYS A 84 11.44 -4.67 -14.84
CA CYS A 84 11.38 -3.42 -14.11
C CYS A 84 10.65 -2.36 -14.95
N VAL A 85 10.37 -1.21 -14.35
CA VAL A 85 9.71 -0.09 -15.04
C VAL A 85 10.48 1.19 -14.72
N PRO A 86 10.83 2.02 -15.73
CA PRO A 86 11.51 3.29 -15.44
C PRO A 86 10.61 4.20 -14.61
N ILE A 87 11.21 5.00 -13.72
CA ILE A 87 10.52 6.06 -12.97
C ILE A 87 10.95 7.40 -13.55
N PHE A 88 9.98 8.23 -13.96
CA PHE A 88 10.26 9.53 -14.55
C PHE A 88 11.12 10.39 -13.60
N PRO A 89 12.19 11.05 -14.10
CA PRO A 89 12.43 11.44 -15.50
C PRO A 89 13.13 10.40 -16.39
N ASN A 90 13.45 9.21 -15.87
CA ASN A 90 14.01 8.16 -16.70
C ASN A 90 13.00 7.70 -17.76
N THR A 91 13.40 7.65 -19.02
CA THR A 91 12.59 7.17 -20.16
C THR A 91 13.21 5.97 -20.86
N SER A 92 14.39 5.53 -20.40
CA SER A 92 15.10 4.41 -21.01
C SER A 92 14.60 3.11 -20.42
N HIS A 93 14.19 2.18 -21.28
CA HIS A 93 13.94 0.78 -20.92
C HIS A 93 14.15 -0.09 -22.16
N PRO A 94 14.78 -1.27 -22.07
CA PRO A 94 15.04 -2.13 -23.24
C PRO A 94 13.76 -2.53 -24.00
N LEU A 95 12.64 -2.67 -23.29
CA LEU A 95 11.33 -2.98 -23.86
C LEU A 95 10.46 -1.73 -24.13
N SER A 96 11.05 -0.53 -24.10
CA SER A 96 10.35 0.75 -24.31
C SER A 96 9.10 0.94 -23.44
N ARG A 97 9.17 0.48 -22.18
CA ARG A 97 8.09 0.66 -21.19
C ARG A 97 7.92 2.13 -20.88
N GLU A 98 6.67 2.58 -20.84
CA GLU A 98 6.37 3.94 -20.43
C GLU A 98 6.75 4.15 -18.95
N PRO A 99 7.41 5.26 -18.60
CA PRO A 99 7.78 5.51 -17.21
C PRO A 99 6.60 5.76 -16.29
N LEU A 100 6.72 5.24 -15.08
CA LEU A 100 5.88 5.62 -13.95
C LEU A 100 6.14 7.08 -13.60
N ARG A 101 5.06 7.82 -13.35
CA ARG A 101 5.08 9.25 -13.04
C ARG A 101 4.49 9.51 -11.65
N PRO A 102 5.32 9.47 -10.60
CA PRO A 102 4.88 9.91 -9.27
C PRO A 102 4.37 11.36 -9.32
N LYS A 103 3.46 11.71 -8.39
CA LYS A 103 2.85 13.05 -8.29
C LYS A 103 3.88 14.14 -8.04
N THR A 104 4.90 13.82 -7.25
CA THR A 104 6.05 14.69 -7.01
C THR A 104 7.24 14.18 -7.83
N PRO A 105 8.11 15.08 -8.34
CA PRO A 105 9.27 14.66 -9.11
C PRO A 105 10.15 13.69 -8.32
N PHE A 106 10.52 12.58 -8.96
CA PHE A 106 11.41 11.61 -8.35
C PHE A 106 12.84 12.16 -8.31
N PRO A 107 13.58 12.01 -7.20
CA PRO A 107 14.87 12.68 -7.00
C PRO A 107 16.02 12.11 -7.84
N PHE A 108 15.83 10.96 -8.49
CA PHE A 108 16.88 10.25 -9.24
C PHE A 108 16.49 10.10 -10.71
N SER A 109 17.41 10.42 -11.62
CA SER A 109 17.14 10.48 -13.07
C SER A 109 17.29 9.14 -13.81
N ASP A 110 17.88 8.14 -13.17
CA ASP A 110 18.18 6.81 -13.69
C ASP A 110 17.55 5.70 -12.84
N CYS A 111 16.36 5.98 -12.27
CA CYS A 111 15.68 5.07 -11.36
C CYS A 111 14.68 4.14 -12.09
N TYR A 112 14.52 2.94 -11.54
CA TYR A 112 13.58 1.94 -11.97
C TYR A 112 12.85 1.36 -10.75
N GLN A 113 11.56 1.11 -10.90
CA GLN A 113 10.78 0.28 -10.00
C GLN A 113 11.02 -1.18 -10.39
N TYR A 114 11.53 -1.99 -9.46
CA TYR A 114 11.75 -3.40 -9.71
C TYR A 114 10.46 -4.18 -9.43
N SER A 115 10.14 -5.14 -10.31
CA SER A 115 8.87 -5.88 -10.22
C SER A 115 8.94 -7.05 -9.24
N LEU A 116 10.09 -7.71 -9.17
CA LEU A 116 10.31 -8.97 -8.44
C LEU A 116 11.39 -8.84 -7.35
N VAL A 117 11.62 -7.61 -6.90
CA VAL A 117 12.52 -7.31 -5.78
C VAL A 117 11.68 -6.66 -4.70
N ASP A 118 11.10 -7.49 -3.87
CA ASP A 118 10.19 -7.11 -2.80
C ASP A 118 10.52 -7.83 -1.50
N THR A 119 9.97 -7.33 -0.41
CA THR A 119 10.09 -7.94 0.92
C THR A 119 8.99 -7.40 1.81
N THR A 120 8.73 -8.13 2.89
CA THR A 120 8.00 -7.58 4.04
C THR A 120 8.99 -6.87 4.97
N VAL A 121 8.61 -5.70 5.49
CA VAL A 121 9.35 -4.95 6.52
C VAL A 121 8.43 -4.56 7.67
N ARG A 122 8.99 -4.39 8.87
CA ARG A 122 8.35 -3.74 10.02
C ARG A 122 8.77 -2.28 10.05
N VAL A 123 7.79 -1.38 9.90
CA VAL A 123 8.00 0.06 10.01
C VAL A 123 7.54 0.52 11.40
N PRO A 124 8.40 1.18 12.19
CA PRO A 124 8.04 1.70 13.51
C PRO A 124 6.83 2.62 13.42
N THR A 125 6.00 2.55 14.45
CA THR A 125 4.89 3.49 14.60
C THR A 125 5.45 4.86 14.90
N GLN A 126 5.24 5.79 13.98
CA GLN A 126 5.72 7.16 14.08
C GLN A 126 4.82 8.08 13.29
N ASP A 127 4.92 9.39 13.52
CA ASP A 127 4.15 10.34 12.76
C ASP A 127 4.69 10.48 11.34
N PHE A 128 3.93 9.96 10.38
CA PHE A 128 4.13 10.20 8.96
C PHE A 128 3.33 11.43 8.54
N GLU A 129 3.96 12.29 7.75
CA GLU A 129 3.28 13.37 7.05
C GLU A 129 3.09 12.98 5.57
N PRO A 130 1.93 12.40 5.20
CA PRO A 130 1.59 12.06 3.82
C PRO A 130 1.88 13.17 2.81
N ARG A 131 1.69 14.44 3.18
CA ARG A 131 1.80 15.56 2.24
C ARG A 131 3.21 15.79 1.70
N THR A 132 4.24 15.35 2.43
CA THR A 132 5.64 15.52 2.01
C THR A 132 6.21 14.31 1.27
N ALA A 133 5.49 13.18 1.26
CA ALA A 133 5.95 11.95 0.63
C ALA A 133 5.82 11.99 -0.90
N ILE A 134 6.57 11.10 -1.55
CA ILE A 134 6.43 10.84 -2.98
C ILE A 134 5.34 9.80 -3.20
N TRP A 135 4.37 10.13 -4.04
CA TRP A 135 3.16 9.31 -4.24
C TRP A 135 2.99 8.86 -5.67
N MET A 136 2.53 7.62 -5.85
CA MET A 136 1.89 7.23 -7.10
C MET A 136 0.42 7.68 -7.10
N SER A 137 -0.04 8.24 -8.23
CA SER A 137 -1.47 8.48 -8.42
C SER A 137 -2.19 7.15 -8.69
N PRO A 138 -3.51 7.02 -8.45
CA PRO A 138 -4.24 5.78 -8.71
C PRO A 138 -4.04 5.23 -10.12
N ARG A 139 -4.01 6.12 -11.13
CA ARG A 139 -3.70 5.75 -12.52
C ARG A 139 -2.30 5.16 -12.67
N GLN A 140 -1.31 5.75 -12.02
CA GLN A 140 0.09 5.28 -12.11
C GLN A 140 0.29 3.99 -11.31
N THR A 141 -0.42 3.82 -10.19
CA THR A 141 -0.50 2.53 -9.48
C THR A 141 -1.10 1.45 -10.37
N HIS A 142 -2.16 1.74 -11.12
CA HIS A 142 -2.72 0.79 -12.07
C HIS A 142 -1.72 0.40 -13.17
N GLU A 143 -1.01 1.37 -13.76
CA GLU A 143 0.06 1.07 -14.73
C GLU A 143 1.19 0.25 -14.13
N HIS A 144 1.61 0.55 -12.89
CA HIS A 144 2.58 -0.24 -12.17
C HIS A 144 2.11 -1.70 -12.01
N ASN A 145 0.87 -1.92 -11.55
CA ASN A 145 0.29 -3.25 -11.38
C ASN A 145 0.16 -4.02 -12.69
N ARG A 146 -0.08 -3.32 -13.81
CA ARG A 146 -0.08 -3.92 -15.15
C ARG A 146 1.30 -4.45 -15.53
N PHE A 147 2.34 -3.63 -15.45
CA PHE A 147 3.71 -4.09 -15.72
C PHE A 147 4.18 -5.19 -14.78
N LEU A 148 3.76 -5.09 -13.51
CA LEU A 148 4.03 -6.10 -12.50
C LEU A 148 3.44 -7.46 -12.92
N ALA A 149 2.17 -7.49 -13.31
CA ALA A 149 1.51 -8.71 -13.78
C ALA A 149 2.19 -9.33 -15.01
N ASP A 150 2.58 -8.50 -15.98
CA ASP A 150 3.33 -8.95 -17.16
C ASP A 150 4.68 -9.60 -16.77
N ASP A 151 5.38 -9.02 -15.79
CA ASP A 151 6.66 -9.55 -15.29
C ASP A 151 6.49 -10.85 -14.49
N PHE A 152 5.42 -10.96 -13.70
CA PHE A 152 5.09 -12.21 -13.01
C PHE A 152 4.74 -13.32 -13.99
N LEU A 153 3.96 -13.03 -15.04
CA LEU A 153 3.68 -13.99 -16.11
C LEU A 153 4.97 -14.43 -16.79
N ARG A 154 5.85 -13.48 -17.14
CA ARG A 154 7.15 -13.78 -17.76
C ARG A 154 7.99 -14.69 -16.88
N ARG A 155 8.08 -14.40 -15.58
CA ARG A 155 8.79 -15.25 -14.61
C ARG A 155 8.20 -16.66 -14.56
N ALA A 156 6.87 -16.79 -14.48
CA ALA A 156 6.19 -18.08 -14.45
C ALA A 156 6.49 -18.91 -15.70
N ILE A 157 6.51 -18.28 -16.88
CA ILE A 157 6.88 -18.94 -18.14
C ILE A 157 8.32 -19.45 -18.08
N LEU A 158 9.27 -18.64 -17.64
CA LEU A 158 10.68 -19.06 -17.52
C LEU A 158 10.86 -20.23 -16.56
N MET A 159 10.13 -20.24 -15.43
CA MET A 159 10.15 -21.35 -14.48
C MET A 159 9.59 -22.63 -15.10
N ARG A 160 8.45 -22.54 -15.80
CA ARG A 160 7.83 -23.66 -16.53
C ARG A 160 8.77 -24.24 -17.59
N GLU A 161 9.40 -23.38 -18.41
CA GLU A 161 10.34 -23.80 -19.46
C GLU A 161 11.56 -24.54 -18.91
N LYS A 162 12.01 -24.19 -17.69
CA LYS A 162 13.11 -24.87 -17.00
C LYS A 162 12.66 -26.08 -16.18
N GLY A 163 11.36 -26.35 -16.11
CA GLY A 163 10.80 -27.44 -15.29
C GLY A 163 10.95 -27.21 -13.78
N VAL A 164 11.12 -25.95 -13.36
CA VAL A 164 11.21 -25.60 -11.94
C VAL A 164 9.80 -25.34 -11.40
N PRO A 165 9.43 -25.89 -10.22
CA PRO A 165 8.15 -25.60 -9.60
C PRO A 165 7.96 -24.09 -9.38
N GLY A 166 6.83 -23.56 -9.81
CA GLY A 166 6.47 -22.14 -9.69
C GLY A 166 4.99 -21.92 -9.93
N PRO A 167 4.52 -20.66 -9.91
CA PRO A 167 3.15 -20.32 -10.27
C PRO A 167 2.84 -20.84 -11.67
N ASP A 168 1.62 -21.34 -11.86
CA ASP A 168 1.16 -21.74 -13.18
C ASP A 168 0.91 -20.48 -14.04
N PRO A 169 1.62 -20.29 -15.17
CA PRO A 169 1.40 -19.17 -16.09
C PRO A 169 -0.06 -18.94 -16.47
N ASP A 170 -0.84 -20.02 -16.58
CA ASP A 170 -2.24 -19.97 -17.01
C ASP A 170 -3.18 -19.42 -15.91
N THR A 171 -2.65 -19.26 -14.69
CA THR A 171 -3.36 -18.68 -13.54
C THR A 171 -2.98 -17.23 -13.26
N VAL A 172 -1.94 -16.70 -13.92
CA VAL A 172 -1.50 -15.32 -13.72
C VAL A 172 -2.48 -14.37 -14.40
N ILE A 173 -3.11 -13.50 -13.61
CA ILE A 173 -4.03 -12.48 -14.13
C ILE A 173 -3.21 -11.33 -14.70
N THR A 174 -3.18 -11.21 -16.04
CA THR A 174 -2.62 -10.03 -16.71
C THR A 174 -3.70 -8.99 -16.96
N TRP A 175 -3.33 -7.72 -16.77
CA TRP A 175 -4.15 -6.59 -17.16
C TRP A 175 -3.91 -6.31 -18.64
N GLU A 176 -4.23 -7.29 -19.50
CA GLU A 176 -4.29 -7.01 -20.93
C GLU A 176 -5.28 -5.87 -21.12
N ARG A 177 -4.84 -4.86 -21.88
CA ARG A 177 -5.73 -3.86 -22.45
C ARG A 177 -6.64 -4.65 -23.38
N HIS A 178 -7.75 -5.17 -22.85
CA HIS A 178 -8.75 -5.82 -23.66
C HIS A 178 -9.14 -4.78 -24.69
N ASP A 179 -8.74 -4.99 -25.94
CA ASP A 179 -9.43 -4.36 -27.05
C ASP A 179 -10.87 -4.86 -26.93
N TYR A 180 -11.73 -4.05 -26.33
CA TYR A 180 -13.18 -4.19 -26.44
C TYR A 180 -13.63 -3.91 -27.90
N GLY A 181 -12.83 -4.29 -28.91
CA GLY A 181 -13.07 -4.12 -30.33
C GLY A 181 -14.08 -5.11 -30.90
N GLY A 182 -15.06 -5.55 -30.11
CA GLY A 182 -16.05 -6.52 -30.55
C GLY A 182 -17.19 -6.83 -29.59
N LEU A 183 -17.17 -6.35 -28.35
CA LEU A 183 -18.33 -6.44 -27.46
C LEU A 183 -19.16 -5.17 -27.61
N PRO A 184 -20.48 -5.25 -27.89
CA PRO A 184 -21.32 -4.06 -27.84
C PRO A 184 -21.23 -3.49 -26.43
N SER A 185 -20.79 -2.24 -26.32
CA SER A 185 -20.78 -1.50 -25.06
C SER A 185 -22.14 -1.68 -24.37
N PRO A 186 -22.19 -2.06 -23.08
CA PRO A 186 -23.44 -1.96 -22.35
C PRO A 186 -23.87 -0.49 -22.43
N ASP A 187 -25.06 -0.26 -22.98
CA ASP A 187 -25.62 1.07 -23.23
C ASP A 187 -26.00 1.69 -21.87
N LEU A 188 -24.98 2.08 -21.10
CA LEU A 188 -25.13 2.89 -19.90
C LEU A 188 -25.32 4.33 -20.35
N ARG A 189 -26.50 4.61 -20.90
CA ARG A 189 -27.03 5.97 -20.96
C ARG A 189 -27.30 6.44 -19.53
N ARG A 190 -26.25 6.88 -18.84
CA ARG A 190 -26.41 7.89 -17.80
C ARG A 190 -26.80 9.18 -18.49
N SER A 191 -27.97 9.70 -18.15
CA SER A 191 -28.43 11.02 -18.56
C SER A 191 -27.40 12.07 -18.16
N ASP A 192 -27.24 13.11 -18.98
CA ASP A 192 -26.29 14.22 -18.79
C ASP A 192 -26.52 15.07 -17.52
N ALA A 193 -27.41 14.65 -16.62
CA ALA A 193 -27.76 15.35 -15.38
C ALA A 193 -26.92 14.95 -14.15
N GLU A 194 -26.09 13.90 -14.23
CA GLU A 194 -25.28 13.43 -13.08
C GLU A 194 -23.76 13.67 -13.24
N ARG A 195 -23.35 14.55 -14.17
CA ARG A 195 -21.92 14.90 -14.36
C ARG A 195 -21.43 16.09 -13.53
N ASP A 196 -22.30 16.74 -12.76
CA ASP A 196 -22.01 18.04 -12.14
C ASP A 196 -21.98 18.02 -10.59
N SER A 197 -21.70 16.88 -9.95
CA SER A 197 -21.77 16.76 -8.48
C SER A 197 -20.54 16.17 -7.79
N LEU A 198 -19.39 16.04 -8.46
CA LEU A 198 -18.16 15.50 -7.87
C LEU A 198 -17.00 16.50 -7.72
N ASP A 199 -17.23 17.78 -7.99
CA ASP A 199 -16.22 18.85 -7.84
C ASP A 199 -16.44 19.78 -6.64
N ASP A 200 -17.34 19.47 -5.70
CA ASP A 200 -17.55 20.28 -4.50
C ASP A 200 -17.31 19.49 -3.21
N PHE A 201 -16.02 19.25 -2.92
CA PHE A 201 -15.58 18.99 -1.55
C PHE A 201 -14.63 20.11 -1.13
N VAL A 202 -15.21 21.30 -0.94
CA VAL A 202 -14.56 22.42 -0.24
C VAL A 202 -14.39 22.02 1.23
N VAL A 203 -13.14 21.93 1.66
CA VAL A 203 -12.77 21.74 3.07
C VAL A 203 -13.09 23.05 3.80
N PRO A 204 -13.94 23.07 4.85
CA PRO A 204 -14.20 24.31 5.57
C PRO A 204 -12.96 24.73 6.36
N GLU A 205 -12.45 25.92 6.07
CA GLU A 205 -11.47 26.62 6.91
C GLU A 205 -12.12 27.00 8.24
N SER A 206 -11.46 26.64 9.34
CA SER A 206 -11.84 27.07 10.69
C SER A 206 -11.01 28.29 11.09
N ASP A 207 -11.56 29.48 10.89
CA ASP A 207 -11.04 30.70 11.52
C ASP A 207 -11.93 31.12 12.68
N HIS A 208 -11.28 31.22 13.82
CA HIS A 208 -11.77 31.72 15.09
C HIS A 208 -11.43 33.21 15.17
N ASP A 209 -12.38 34.05 15.60
CA ASP A 209 -12.22 35.29 16.40
C ASP A 209 -13.54 36.08 16.30
N GLY A 210 -14.34 36.19 17.38
CA GLY A 210 -14.45 37.40 18.23
C GLY A 210 -15.47 38.38 17.62
N ASP A 211 -16.40 39.05 18.28
CA ASP A 211 -16.72 39.41 19.66
C ASP A 211 -18.12 40.11 19.62
N ALA A 212 -18.71 40.30 20.80
CA ALA A 212 -19.60 41.40 21.17
C ALA A 212 -21.13 41.19 21.14
N SER A 213 -21.63 40.88 22.34
CA SER A 213 -22.66 41.61 23.11
C SER A 213 -24.09 41.71 22.59
N LEU A 214 -25.06 41.32 23.44
CA LEU A 214 -26.04 42.23 24.06
C LEU A 214 -26.88 41.49 25.13
N ASP A 215 -27.00 42.15 26.28
CA ASP A 215 -27.72 41.72 27.50
C ASP A 215 -29.25 41.77 27.36
N GLN A 216 -29.97 40.88 28.07
CA GLN A 216 -30.97 41.24 29.10
C GLN A 216 -31.63 40.02 29.77
N GLU A 217 -31.47 39.94 31.10
CA GLU A 217 -32.41 39.62 32.22
C GLU A 217 -33.65 38.72 31.95
N ALA A 218 -34.16 37.88 32.86
CA ALA A 218 -33.84 37.37 34.20
C ALA A 218 -34.93 36.33 34.58
N ASN A 219 -34.70 35.58 35.67
CA ASN A 219 -35.60 34.71 36.46
C ASN A 219 -35.75 33.26 35.98
N GLN A 220 -35.75 32.21 36.82
CA GLN A 220 -35.38 31.93 38.22
C GLN A 220 -35.71 30.42 38.42
N GLU A 221 -34.86 29.69 39.15
CA GLU A 221 -35.16 28.50 40.01
C GLU A 221 -35.71 27.23 39.30
N ASP A 222 -35.28 25.98 39.53
CA ASP A 222 -34.84 25.26 40.73
C ASP A 222 -34.16 23.94 40.29
N GLY A 223 -33.19 23.38 41.05
CA GLY A 223 -32.63 22.02 40.84
C GLY A 223 -33.46 20.92 41.53
N PRO A 224 -32.91 19.72 41.83
CA PRO A 224 -31.81 18.97 41.21
C PRO A 224 -32.14 17.44 41.02
N ASP A 225 -31.13 16.68 40.57
CA ASP A 225 -30.88 15.23 40.77
C ASP A 225 -31.72 14.15 40.04
N GLY A 226 -31.02 13.14 39.50
CA GLY A 226 -31.62 11.82 39.27
C GLY A 226 -30.98 10.96 38.19
N ASP A 227 -30.06 10.09 38.60
CA ASP A 227 -29.43 9.02 37.82
C ASP A 227 -30.41 8.00 37.20
N SER A 228 -29.87 7.32 36.17
CA SER A 228 -30.02 5.90 35.85
C SER A 228 -31.13 5.36 34.94
N ALA A 229 -30.63 4.53 34.02
CA ALA A 229 -31.11 3.21 33.61
C ALA A 229 -31.75 3.08 32.22
N SER A 230 -30.93 2.54 31.32
CA SER A 230 -31.27 1.73 30.15
C SER A 230 -32.23 0.58 30.46
N SER A 231 -33.16 0.33 29.54
CA SER A 231 -33.93 -0.92 29.34
C SER A 231 -34.99 -0.59 28.27
N MET A 232 -35.33 -1.33 27.23
CA MET A 232 -35.07 -2.67 26.67
C MET A 232 -35.70 -2.62 25.27
N ILE A 233 -35.20 -3.37 24.29
CA ILE A 233 -36.07 -4.20 23.42
C ILE A 233 -35.23 -5.29 22.71
N VAL A 234 -35.36 -6.48 23.28
CA VAL A 234 -35.51 -7.83 22.69
C VAL A 234 -35.22 -8.06 21.21
N SER A 235 -34.35 -9.06 20.98
CA SER A 235 -34.24 -9.89 19.79
C SER A 235 -35.33 -10.97 19.76
N ASP A 236 -35.78 -11.36 18.56
CA ASP A 236 -36.32 -12.70 18.29
C ASP A 236 -35.89 -13.17 16.89
N SER A 237 -35.52 -14.46 16.86
CA SER A 237 -35.12 -15.37 15.76
C SER A 237 -36.35 -15.76 14.90
N ASP A 238 -36.36 -16.37 13.71
CA ASP A 238 -35.51 -17.34 13.02
C ASP A 238 -35.89 -17.39 11.51
N GLY A 239 -34.98 -17.89 10.65
CA GLY A 239 -35.33 -18.70 9.47
C GLY A 239 -35.28 -18.03 8.09
N ASP A 240 -34.21 -18.24 7.33
CA ASP A 240 -34.19 -19.17 6.16
C ASP A 240 -32.91 -18.98 5.32
N ALA A 241 -32.31 -20.12 4.96
CA ALA A 241 -31.12 -20.21 4.14
C ALA A 241 -31.45 -20.12 2.65
N GLU A 242 -30.61 -19.40 1.89
CA GLU A 242 -30.01 -19.77 0.59
C GLU A 242 -29.77 -18.55 -0.31
N SER A 243 -28.58 -18.54 -0.90
CA SER A 243 -28.10 -17.73 -2.04
C SER A 243 -27.82 -16.24 -1.79
N VAL A 244 -26.62 -15.96 -1.26
CA VAL A 244 -25.91 -14.72 -1.59
C VAL A 244 -24.68 -15.12 -2.38
N ASP A 245 -24.77 -14.87 -3.69
CA ASP A 245 -23.69 -14.98 -4.67
C ASP A 245 -22.43 -14.27 -4.14
N SER A 246 -21.48 -15.05 -3.67
CA SER A 246 -20.19 -14.57 -3.17
C SER A 246 -19.26 -14.33 -4.35
N SER A 247 -19.56 -13.30 -5.15
CA SER A 247 -18.69 -12.82 -6.23
C SER A 247 -17.72 -11.72 -5.77
N GLU A 248 -17.66 -11.40 -4.48
CA GLU A 248 -16.54 -10.68 -3.87
C GLU A 248 -15.38 -11.66 -3.61
N ARG A 249 -14.73 -12.10 -4.69
CA ARG A 249 -13.36 -12.60 -4.58
C ARG A 249 -12.50 -11.40 -4.20
N ASP A 250 -12.02 -11.40 -2.97
CA ASP A 250 -11.06 -10.44 -2.46
C ASP A 250 -9.82 -10.40 -3.38
N PHE A 251 -9.83 -9.45 -4.32
CA PHE A 251 -8.81 -9.29 -5.36
C PHE A 251 -7.42 -8.97 -4.78
N THR A 252 -7.33 -8.68 -3.49
CA THR A 252 -6.07 -8.41 -2.80
C THR A 252 -5.29 -9.67 -2.44
N GLN A 253 -5.95 -10.84 -2.37
CA GLN A 253 -5.31 -12.11 -2.01
C GLN A 253 -4.82 -12.94 -3.20
N LEU A 254 -5.14 -12.54 -4.43
CA LEU A 254 -5.07 -13.43 -5.60
C LEU A 254 -3.78 -13.35 -6.45
N ALA A 255 -2.67 -12.77 -5.96
CA ALA A 255 -1.42 -12.79 -6.73
C ALA A 255 -0.10 -12.90 -5.96
N PHE A 256 -0.05 -12.74 -4.64
CA PHE A 256 1.25 -12.63 -3.93
C PHE A 256 1.29 -13.50 -2.67
N ALA A 257 1.16 -14.81 -2.86
CA ALA A 257 1.54 -15.76 -1.82
C ALA A 257 3.07 -15.95 -1.80
N GLU A 258 3.83 -14.89 -1.47
CA GLU A 258 5.08 -15.14 -0.77
C GLU A 258 4.71 -15.73 0.58
N ARG A 259 5.34 -16.85 0.92
CA ARG A 259 5.12 -17.58 2.16
C ARG A 259 5.18 -16.60 3.32
N ALA A 260 4.04 -16.31 3.95
CA ALA A 260 3.96 -15.41 5.08
C ALA A 260 4.96 -15.87 6.14
N VAL A 261 6.06 -15.13 6.29
CA VAL A 261 6.98 -15.31 7.39
C VAL A 261 6.31 -14.65 8.57
N ASP A 262 5.61 -15.45 9.37
CA ASP A 262 4.90 -14.95 10.56
C ASP A 262 5.84 -14.67 11.74
N ASP A 263 7.10 -15.11 11.64
CA ASP A 263 8.12 -14.86 12.65
C ASP A 263 8.64 -13.42 12.56
N LEU A 264 8.12 -12.58 13.46
CA LEU A 264 8.47 -11.16 13.56
C LEU A 264 9.96 -10.93 13.76
N ASP A 265 10.69 -11.88 14.36
CA ASP A 265 12.11 -11.74 14.66
C ASP A 265 12.96 -11.81 13.38
N ILE A 266 12.42 -12.42 12.33
CA ILE A 266 13.07 -12.55 11.02
C ILE A 266 12.67 -11.40 10.08
N ILE A 267 11.51 -10.75 10.32
CA ILE A 267 11.09 -9.61 9.49
C ILE A 267 11.96 -8.38 9.79
N PRO A 268 12.62 -7.80 8.78
CA PRO A 268 13.45 -6.61 8.92
C PRO A 268 12.72 -5.45 9.61
N LEU A 269 13.28 -4.93 10.70
CA LEU A 269 12.86 -3.66 11.29
C LEU A 269 13.64 -2.53 10.62
N VAL A 270 12.92 -1.53 10.12
CA VAL A 270 13.51 -0.39 9.38
C VAL A 270 13.32 0.93 10.13
N GLU A 271 14.06 1.95 9.72
CA GLU A 271 13.91 3.36 10.12
C GLU A 271 13.99 4.28 8.90
#